data_AF-A0A9P6B0J9-F1
#
_entry.id   AF-A0A9P6B0J9-F1
#
_cell.length_a   1.000
_cell.length_b   1.000
_cell.length_c   1.000
_cell.angle_alpha   90.00
_cell.angle_beta   90.00
_cell.angle_gamma   90.00
#
_symmetry.space_group_name_H-M   'P 1'
#
loop_
_entity.id
_entity.type
_entity.pdbx_description
1 polymer ?
#
loop_
_entity_poly.entity_id
_entity_poly.type
_entity_poly.pdbx_seq_one_letter_code
_entity_poly.pdbx_strand_id
1 'polypeptide(L)'
;AALHKQLKIKTGSLKRLIKEHKLYIKESEDQRVKLGKLVEDKADDWDVKNAKKMLEEGNKMVGHGQSLVSKATAELEELVV
;
A
#
# COMPACT_ATOMS: atom_id res chain seq x y z
N ALA A 1 -32.52 -4.55 8.84
CA ALA A 1 -32.09 -3.14 8.69
C ALA A 1 -30.65 -2.88 9.18
N ALA A 2 -30.27 -3.33 10.37
CA ALA A 2 -28.93 -3.08 10.95
C ALA A 2 -27.77 -3.79 10.21
N LEU A 3 -27.92 -5.08 9.87
CA LEU A 3 -26.87 -5.86 9.17
C LEU A 3 -26.52 -5.28 7.79
N HIS A 4 -27.53 -4.95 6.98
CA HIS A 4 -27.33 -4.31 5.67
C HIS A 4 -26.57 -2.97 5.81
N LYS A 5 -26.88 -2.16 6.83
CA LYS A 5 -26.14 -0.92 7.11
C LYS A 5 -24.68 -1.21 7.46
N GLN A 6 -24.39 -2.21 8.30
CA GLN A 6 -23.03 -2.61 8.66
C GLN A 6 -22.23 -3.11 7.46
N LEU A 7 -22.82 -3.98 6.62
CA LEU A 7 -22.20 -4.46 5.39
C LEU A 7 -21.83 -3.31 4.44
N LYS A 8 -22.74 -2.34 4.26
CA LYS A 8 -22.49 -1.16 3.43
C LYS A 8 -21.32 -0.31 3.96
N ILE A 9 -21.25 -0.12 5.28
CA ILE A 9 -20.17 0.65 5.94
C ILE A 9 -18.83 -0.07 5.77
N LYS A 10 -18.74 -1.35 6.15
CA LYS A 10 -17.48 -2.10 6.10
C LYS A 10 -16.99 -2.33 4.67
N THR A 11 -17.90 -2.62 3.73
CA THR A 11 -17.55 -2.68 2.30
C THR A 11 -17.01 -1.33 1.79
N GLY A 12 -17.61 -0.21 2.22
CA GLY A 12 -17.15 1.13 1.87
C GLY A 12 -15.74 1.42 2.41
N SER A 13 -15.47 1.02 3.66
CA SER A 13 -14.13 1.14 4.26
C SER A 13 -13.10 0.26 3.55
N LEU A 14 -13.42 -1.01 3.26
CA LEU A 14 -12.54 -1.92 2.52
C LEU A 14 -12.19 -1.36 1.13
N LYS A 15 -13.17 -0.82 0.40
CA LYS A 15 -12.94 -0.17 -0.91
C LYS A 15 -11.96 1.01 -0.82
N ARG A 16 -12.00 1.79 0.26
CA ARG A 16 -11.04 2.89 0.48
C ARG A 16 -9.64 2.36 0.76
N LEU A 17 -9.51 1.39 1.67
CA LEU A 17 -8.24 0.75 2.01
C LEU A 17 -7.58 0.11 0.78
N ILE A 18 -8.35 -0.54 -0.09
CA ILE A 18 -7.83 -1.11 -1.34
C ILE A 18 -7.28 0.00 -2.27
N LYS A 19 -7.97 1.14 -2.38
CA LYS A 19 -7.49 2.26 -3.21
C LYS A 19 -6.21 2.86 -2.66
N GLU A 20 -6.14 3.04 -1.36
CA GLU A 20 -4.95 3.54 -0.65
C GLU A 20 -3.77 2.58 -0.80
N HIS A 21 -3.98 1.28 -0.59
CA HIS A 21 -2.94 0.27 -0.79
C HIS A 21 -2.43 0.23 -2.23
N LYS A 22 -3.32 0.39 -3.23
CA LYS A 22 -2.92 0.53 -4.64
C LYS A 22 -2.08 1.78 -4.90
N LEU A 23 -2.36 2.88 -4.20
CA LEU A 23 -1.53 4.09 -4.30
C LEU A 23 -0.13 3.82 -3.76
N TYR A 24 0.00 3.19 -2.59
CA TYR A 24 1.31 2.84 -2.02
C TYR A 24 2.12 1.89 -2.92
N ILE A 25 1.46 0.91 -3.55
CA ILE A 25 2.13 0.03 -4.53
C ILE A 25 2.69 0.86 -5.68
N LYS A 26 1.89 1.78 -6.23
CA LYS A 26 2.32 2.63 -7.33
C LYS A 26 3.50 3.52 -6.93
N GLU A 27 3.43 4.17 -5.77
CA GLU A 27 4.51 5.03 -5.27
C GLU A 27 5.81 4.25 -5.05
N SER A 28 5.72 3.04 -4.50
CA SER A 28 6.88 2.17 -4.32
C SER A 28 7.49 1.72 -5.65
N GLU A 29 6.67 1.42 -6.65
CA GLU A 29 7.15 1.13 -8.01
C GLU A 29 7.83 2.35 -8.66
N ASP A 30 7.27 3.55 -8.50
CA ASP A 30 7.87 4.78 -9.01
C ASP A 30 9.24 5.05 -8.34
N GLN A 31 9.36 4.81 -7.03
CA GLN A 31 10.62 4.87 -6.30
C GLN A 31 11.63 3.82 -6.78
N ARG A 32 11.17 2.60 -7.09
CA ARG A 32 12.01 1.52 -7.62
C ARG A 32 12.57 1.89 -8.99
N VAL A 33 11.74 2.45 -9.87
CA VAL A 33 12.17 2.95 -11.18
C VAL A 33 13.17 4.10 -11.03
N LYS A 34 12.92 5.04 -10.09
CA LYS A 34 13.85 6.14 -9.82
C LYS A 34 15.22 5.63 -9.34
N LEU A 35 15.25 4.67 -8.43
CA LEU A 35 16.49 4.05 -7.96
C LEU A 35 17.24 3.37 -9.12
N GLY A 36 16.53 2.63 -9.98
CA GLY A 36 17.12 2.01 -11.17
C GLY A 36 17.83 3.02 -12.07
N LYS A 37 17.16 4.14 -12.37
CA LYS A 37 17.74 5.23 -13.17
C LYS A 37 18.99 5.83 -12.53
N LEU A 38 18.95 6.11 -11.22
CA LEU A 38 20.12 6.67 -10.51
C LEU A 38 21.34 5.71 -10.57
N VAL A 39 21.10 4.40 -10.51
CA VAL A 39 22.16 3.40 -10.64
C VAL A 39 22.68 3.32 -12.08
N GLU A 40 21.80 3.37 -13.08
CA GLU A 40 22.18 3.39 -14.51
C GLU A 40 22.98 4.64 -14.87
N ASP A 41 22.56 5.80 -14.38
CA ASP A 41 23.21 7.10 -14.61
C ASP A 41 24.52 7.28 -13.82
N LYS A 42 24.91 6.29 -13.00
CA LYS A 42 26.05 6.36 -12.08
C LYS A 42 26.03 7.63 -11.21
N ALA A 43 24.84 7.97 -10.70
CA ALA A 43 24.66 9.04 -9.75
C ALA A 43 25.53 8.83 -8.50
N ASP A 44 25.70 9.87 -7.69
CA ASP A 44 26.54 9.76 -6.51
C ASP A 44 25.98 8.81 -5.45
N ASP A 45 26.87 8.32 -4.60
CA ASP A 45 26.56 7.35 -3.55
C ASP A 45 25.49 7.82 -2.56
N TRP A 46 25.39 9.13 -2.30
CA TRP A 46 24.40 9.67 -1.40
C TRP A 46 23.02 9.62 -2.03
N ASP A 47 22.89 10.03 -3.29
CA ASP A 47 21.63 9.99 -4.05
C ASP A 47 21.08 8.57 -4.15
N VAL A 48 21.93 7.59 -4.49
CA VAL A 48 21.54 6.17 -4.58
C VAL A 48 21.12 5.63 -3.21
N LYS A 49 21.87 5.92 -2.14
CA LYS A 49 21.49 5.50 -0.77
C LYS A 49 20.19 6.13 -0.31
N ASN A 50 19.96 7.40 -0.63
CA ASN A 50 18.74 8.10 -0.27
C ASN A 50 17.53 7.50 -1.00
N ALA A 51 17.64 7.27 -2.32
CA ALA A 51 16.58 6.63 -3.09
C ALA A 51 16.27 5.21 -2.60
N LYS A 52 17.29 4.45 -2.17
CA LYS A 52 17.10 3.13 -1.56
C LYS A 52 16.32 3.20 -0.24
N LYS A 53 16.64 4.14 0.64
CA LYS A 53 15.89 4.35 1.90
C LYS A 53 14.42 4.69 1.63
N MET A 54 14.17 5.56 0.66
CA MET A 54 12.81 5.92 0.26
C MET A 54 12.02 4.71 -0.26
N LEU A 55 12.65 3.86 -1.08
CA LEU A 55 12.03 2.61 -1.55
C LEU A 55 11.74 1.64 -0.39
N GLU A 56 12.64 1.51 0.59
CA GLU A 56 12.42 0.68 1.78
C GLU A 56 11.24 1.19 2.61
N GLU A 57 11.10 2.50 2.78
CA GLU A 57 9.93 3.10 3.46
C GLU A 57 8.64 2.88 2.67
N GLY A 58 8.66 3.07 1.34
CA GLY A 58 7.52 2.78 0.47
C GLY A 58 7.06 1.32 0.59
N ASN A 59 8.00 0.37 0.60
CA ASN A 59 7.71 -1.05 0.78
C ASN A 59 7.08 -1.37 2.15
N LYS A 60 7.52 -0.68 3.21
CA LYS A 60 6.88 -0.81 4.54
C LYS A 60 5.44 -0.33 4.51
N MET A 61 5.16 0.77 3.80
CA MET A 61 3.79 1.28 3.63
C MET A 61 2.90 0.33 2.83
N VAL A 62 3.44 -0.31 1.79
CA VAL A 62 2.73 -1.37 1.05
C VAL A 62 2.36 -2.51 2.00
N GLY A 63 3.31 -3.02 2.79
CA GLY A 63 3.05 -4.08 3.77
C GLY A 63 2.03 -3.68 4.84
N HIS A 64 2.06 -2.43 5.31
CA HIS A 64 1.05 -1.90 6.23
C HIS A 64 -0.35 -1.88 5.60
N GLY A 65 -0.47 -1.34 4.38
CA GLY A 65 -1.73 -1.30 3.65
C GLY A 65 -2.29 -2.71 3.39
N GLN A 66 -1.44 -3.68 3.06
CA GLN A 66 -1.82 -5.08 2.90
C GLN A 66 -2.44 -5.64 4.18
N SER A 67 -1.79 -5.40 5.34
CA SER A 67 -2.30 -5.87 6.65
C SER A 67 -3.67 -5.27 6.98
N LEU A 68 -3.87 -3.97 6.71
CA LEU A 68 -5.16 -3.31 6.92
C LEU A 68 -6.26 -3.88 6.00
N VAL A 69 -5.95 -4.12 4.72
CA VAL A 69 -6.89 -4.72 3.77
C VAL A 69 -7.26 -6.14 4.20
N SER A 70 -6.28 -6.96 4.60
CA SER A 70 -6.53 -8.33 5.08
C SER A 70 -7.43 -8.32 6.31
N LYS A 71 -7.15 -7.47 7.30
CA LYS A 71 -7.98 -7.33 8.50
C LYS A 71 -9.40 -6.91 8.16
N ALA A 72 -9.57 -5.89 7.32
CA ALA A 72 -10.90 -5.41 6.92
C ALA A 72 -11.67 -6.44 6.09
N THR A 73 -10.98 -7.32 5.37
CA THR A 73 -11.57 -8.44 4.63
C THR A 73 -12.07 -9.52 5.60
N ALA A 74 -11.24 -9.95 6.55
CA ALA A 74 -11.65 -10.91 7.58
C ALA A 74 -12.87 -10.42 8.40
N GLU A 75 -12.86 -9.15 8.80
CA GLU A 75 -14.00 -8.53 9.50
C GLU A 75 -15.29 -8.47 8.64
N LEU A 76 -15.17 -8.46 7.31
CA LEU A 76 -16.31 -8.48 6.42
C LEU A 76 -16.81 -9.92 6.23
N GLU A 77 -15.90 -10.88 6.08
CA GLU A 77 -16.19 -12.32 5.98
C GLU A 77 -16.95 -12.83 7.20
N GLU A 78 -16.53 -12.45 8.41
CA GLU A 78 -17.22 -12.78 9.67
C GLU A 78 -18.68 -12.28 9.75
N LEU A 79 -19.07 -11.30 8.94
CA LEU A 79 -20.44 -10.77 8.93
C LEU A 79 -21.37 -11.45 7.91
N VAL A 80 -20.81 -12.22 6.98
CA VAL A 80 -21.56 -12.94 5.94
C VAL A 80 -21.58 -14.45 6.16
N VAL A 81 -20.71 -14.97 7.04
CA VAL A 81 -20.72 -16.36 7.54
C VAL A 81 -21.64 -16.47 8.75
#